data_AF-A0A420J978-F1
#
_entry.id   AF-A0A420J978-F1
#
_cell.length_a   1.000
_cell.length_b   1.000
_cell.length_c   1.000
_cell.angle_alpha   90.00
_cell.angle_beta   90.00
_cell.angle_gamma   90.00
#
_symmetry.space_group_name_H-M   'P 1'
#
loop_
_entity.id
_entity.type
_entity.pdbx_description
1 polymer ?
#
loop_
_entity_poly.entity_id
_entity_poly.type
_entity_poly.pdbx_seq_one_letter_code
_entity_poly.pdbx_strand_id
1 'polypeptide(L)'
;MNAPDRFELFLLGDDEKKCIEAADTRTPNSSVFTINKEDHTLANMLRSHLLKDSHVLFAGYKIPHPLFATLELRVQTDGEITPKDALVGCCKTLVNDLQIMSREFTKEYELRKMISGDTGIAR
;
A
#
# COMPACT_ATOMS: atom_id res chain seq x y z
N MET A 1 -12.21 -30.06 4.59
CA MET A 1 -12.33 -29.55 5.98
C MET A 1 -10.94 -29.27 6.53
N ASN A 2 -10.16 -28.41 5.86
CA ASN A 2 -8.79 -27.97 6.23
C ASN A 2 -8.52 -26.57 5.64
N ALA A 3 -9.58 -25.87 5.20
CA ALA A 3 -9.43 -24.52 4.68
C ALA A 3 -9.31 -23.59 5.89
N PRO A 4 -8.32 -22.67 5.91
CA PRO A 4 -8.21 -21.68 6.97
C PRO A 4 -9.44 -20.76 6.97
N ASP A 5 -9.68 -20.11 8.09
CA ASP A 5 -10.81 -19.19 8.19
C ASP A 5 -10.55 -17.93 7.35
N ARG A 6 -11.59 -17.43 6.69
CA ARG A 6 -11.45 -16.29 5.75
C ARG A 6 -10.97 -15.01 6.42
N PHE A 7 -11.24 -14.82 7.71
CA PHE A 7 -10.80 -13.63 8.43
C PHE A 7 -9.28 -13.59 8.63
N GLU A 8 -8.60 -14.74 8.59
CA GLU A 8 -7.14 -14.83 8.72
C GLU A 8 -6.41 -14.18 7.53
N LEU A 9 -7.12 -13.79 6.48
CA LEU A 9 -6.54 -13.08 5.33
C LEU A 9 -6.22 -11.61 5.65
N PHE A 10 -6.94 -10.99 6.58
CA PHE A 10 -6.81 -9.55 6.88
C PHE A 10 -6.67 -9.24 8.38
N LEU A 11 -7.03 -10.17 9.28
CA LEU A 11 -6.78 -10.02 10.71
C LEU A 11 -5.41 -10.61 11.07
N LEU A 12 -4.65 -9.85 11.85
CA LEU A 12 -3.39 -10.31 12.43
C LEU A 12 -3.67 -11.35 13.51
N GLY A 13 -2.84 -12.40 13.55
CA GLY A 13 -2.85 -13.36 14.65
C GLY A 13 -2.25 -12.79 15.93
N ASP A 14 -2.29 -13.59 16.99
CA ASP A 14 -1.64 -13.24 18.26
C ASP A 14 -0.12 -13.04 18.05
N ASP A 15 0.42 -11.94 18.58
CA ASP A 15 1.82 -11.50 18.46
C ASP A 15 2.33 -11.22 17.02
N GLU A 16 1.47 -11.21 16.01
CA GLU A 16 1.85 -10.92 14.63
C GLU A 16 1.97 -9.41 14.38
N LYS A 17 3.17 -8.95 13.98
CA LYS A 17 3.38 -7.56 13.58
C LYS A 17 2.90 -7.33 12.15
N LYS A 18 2.28 -6.17 11.90
CA LYS A 18 1.82 -5.79 10.55
C LYS A 18 2.97 -5.62 9.56
N CYS A 19 4.07 -5.00 9.98
CA CYS A 19 5.24 -4.72 9.15
C CYS A 19 6.51 -5.06 9.91
N ILE A 20 7.40 -5.80 9.26
CA ILE A 20 8.71 -6.20 9.77
C ILE A 20 9.76 -5.77 8.75
N GLU A 21 10.77 -5.04 9.20
CA GLU A 21 11.88 -4.58 8.38
C GLU A 21 13.09 -5.49 8.60
N ALA A 22 13.70 -5.96 7.51
CA ALA A 22 14.97 -6.67 7.52
C ALA A 22 15.93 -6.01 6.53
N ALA A 23 17.12 -5.63 6.99
CA ALA A 23 18.16 -5.10 6.10
C ALA A 23 18.65 -6.19 5.14
N ASP A 24 18.74 -5.88 3.85
CA ASP A 24 19.26 -6.81 2.84
C ASP A 24 20.78 -6.70 2.79
N THR A 25 21.50 -7.73 3.23
CA THR A 25 22.97 -7.72 3.26
C THR A 25 23.62 -7.88 1.88
N ARG A 26 22.85 -8.25 0.85
CA ARG A 26 23.39 -8.49 -0.50
C ARG A 26 23.61 -7.20 -1.29
N THR A 27 22.87 -6.15 -0.98
CA THR A 27 22.94 -4.86 -1.68
C THR A 27 22.95 -3.71 -0.69
N PRO A 28 23.82 -2.70 -0.87
CA PRO A 28 23.87 -1.56 0.04
C PRO A 28 22.56 -0.77 0.00
N ASN A 29 22.23 -0.13 1.11
CA ASN A 29 21.06 0.75 1.26
C ASN A 29 19.74 0.11 0.80
N SER A 30 19.59 -1.18 1.10
CA SER A 30 18.42 -1.99 0.74
C SER A 30 17.78 -2.61 1.98
N SER A 31 16.46 -2.64 2.00
CA SER A 31 15.69 -3.30 3.05
C SER A 31 14.49 -4.03 2.45
N VAL A 32 14.16 -5.15 3.07
CA VAL A 32 12.98 -5.95 2.75
C VAL A 32 11.96 -5.75 3.87
N PHE A 33 10.79 -5.29 3.48
CA PHE A 33 9.64 -5.09 4.35
C PHE A 33 8.67 -6.24 4.14
N THR A 34 8.49 -7.05 5.18
CA THR A 34 7.45 -8.09 5.20
C THR A 34 6.20 -7.48 5.80
N ILE A 35 5.13 -7.37 5.00
CA ILE A 35 3.84 -6.86 5.44
C ILE A 35 2.84 -8.01 5.48
N ASN A 36 2.32 -8.26 6.68
CA ASN A 36 1.38 -9.34 6.95
C ASN A 36 -0.06 -8.89 6.73
N LYS A 37 -0.90 -9.84 6.32
CA LYS A 37 -2.34 -9.67 6.11
C LYS A 37 -2.66 -8.59 5.08
N GLU A 38 -1.88 -8.57 4.01
CA GLU A 38 -1.99 -7.64 2.89
C GLU A 38 -1.68 -8.37 1.58
N ASP A 39 -2.17 -7.82 0.47
CA ASP A 39 -2.10 -8.45 -0.84
C ASP A 39 -1.55 -7.50 -1.93
N HIS A 40 -1.80 -7.86 -3.19
CA HIS A 40 -1.41 -7.09 -4.36
C HIS A 40 -1.95 -5.66 -4.37
N THR A 41 -3.07 -5.38 -3.69
CA THR A 41 -3.72 -4.07 -3.65
C THR A 41 -2.75 -3.03 -3.09
N LEU A 42 -2.25 -3.28 -1.87
CA LEU A 42 -1.31 -2.39 -1.21
C LEU A 42 0.07 -2.48 -1.89
N ALA A 43 0.53 -3.69 -2.20
CA ALA A 43 1.88 -3.91 -2.70
C ALA A 43 2.14 -3.22 -4.05
N ASN A 44 1.19 -3.32 -4.98
CA ASN A 44 1.34 -2.71 -6.30
C ASN A 44 1.25 -1.17 -6.24
N MET A 45 0.40 -0.64 -5.35
CA MET A 45 0.28 0.80 -5.12
C MET A 45 1.58 1.38 -4.58
N LEU A 46 2.14 0.77 -3.53
CA LEU A 46 3.41 1.18 -2.93
C LEU A 46 4.56 1.08 -3.94
N ARG A 47 4.70 -0.04 -4.65
CA ARG A 47 5.74 -0.21 -5.67
C ARG A 47 5.67 0.89 -6.72
N SER A 48 4.49 1.14 -7.27
CA SER A 48 4.31 2.10 -8.37
C SER A 48 4.61 3.53 -7.95
N HIS A 49 4.33 3.91 -6.69
CA HIS A 49 4.66 5.23 -6.17
C HIS A 49 6.11 5.36 -5.73
N LEU A 50 6.70 4.31 -5.14
CA LEU A 50 8.13 4.30 -4.79
C LEU A 50 9.01 4.50 -6.03
N LEU A 51 8.66 3.90 -7.17
CA LEU A 51 9.39 4.08 -8.43
C LEU A 51 9.30 5.49 -9.02
N LYS A 52 8.45 6.38 -8.47
CA LYS A 52 8.39 7.79 -8.88
C LYS A 52 9.39 8.66 -8.12
N ASP A 53 9.91 8.19 -6.99
CA ASP A 53 10.89 8.91 -6.18
C ASP A 53 12.28 8.78 -6.83
N SER A 54 12.96 9.92 -7.02
CA SER A 54 14.30 9.95 -7.63
C SER A 54 15.37 9.28 -6.78
N HIS A 55 15.18 9.19 -5.46
CA HIS A 55 16.14 8.58 -4.54
C HIS A 55 15.98 7.05 -4.45
N VAL A 56 14.91 6.50 -5.02
CA VAL A 56 14.64 5.06 -5.03
C VAL A 56 15.25 4.44 -6.29
N LEU A 57 16.29 3.62 -6.10
CA LEU A 57 16.96 2.91 -7.18
C LEU A 57 16.20 1.64 -7.59
N PHE A 58 15.57 0.97 -6.62
CA PHE A 58 14.82 -0.25 -6.87
C PHE A 58 13.62 -0.36 -5.92
N ALA A 59 12.47 -0.70 -6.47
CA ALA A 59 11.31 -1.13 -5.70
C ALA A 59 10.64 -2.31 -6.40
N GLY A 60 10.51 -3.42 -5.67
CA GLY A 60 9.88 -4.63 -6.16
C GLY A 60 9.18 -5.37 -5.04
N TYR A 61 8.04 -5.99 -5.34
CA TYR A 61 7.33 -6.81 -4.38
C TYR A 61 7.08 -8.21 -4.95
N LYS A 62 6.90 -9.16 -4.05
CA LYS A 62 6.40 -10.50 -4.39
C LYS A 62 5.52 -11.02 -3.26
N ILE A 63 4.61 -11.91 -3.61
CA ILE A 63 3.88 -12.74 -2.64
C ILE A 63 4.55 -14.11 -2.69
N PRO A 64 5.22 -14.58 -1.62
CA PRO A 64 5.97 -15.84 -1.64
C PRO A 64 5.10 -17.05 -1.98
N HIS A 65 3.84 -17.04 -1.50
CA HIS A 65 2.88 -18.10 -1.78
C HIS A 65 1.44 -17.57 -1.67
N PRO A 66 0.53 -17.91 -2.60
CA PRO A 66 -0.84 -17.37 -2.62
C PRO A 66 -1.73 -17.81 -1.46
N LEU A 67 -1.36 -18.87 -0.73
CA LEU A 67 -2.13 -19.34 0.44
C LEU A 67 -1.98 -18.42 1.67
N PHE A 68 -0.93 -17.60 1.72
CA PHE A 68 -0.66 -16.72 2.84
C PHE A 68 -0.77 -15.28 2.36
N ALA A 69 -1.55 -14.47 3.07
CA ALA A 69 -1.66 -13.04 2.82
C ALA A 69 -0.41 -12.31 3.36
N THR A 70 0.76 -12.62 2.83
CA THR A 70 2.03 -12.00 3.21
C THR A 70 2.72 -11.48 1.97
N LEU A 71 3.12 -10.21 1.99
CA LEU A 71 3.88 -9.60 0.92
C LEU A 71 5.29 -9.25 1.39
N GLU A 72 6.26 -9.43 0.50
CA GLU A 72 7.63 -8.97 0.69
C GLU A 72 7.90 -7.83 -0.29
N LEU A 73 8.15 -6.63 0.24
CA LEU A 73 8.50 -5.43 -0.53
C LEU A 73 9.98 -5.12 -0.31
N ARG A 74 10.79 -5.17 -1.37
CA ARG A 74 12.20 -4.79 -1.34
C ARG A 74 12.35 -3.38 -1.90
N VAL A 75 13.02 -2.53 -1.13
CA VAL A 75 13.32 -1.13 -1.49
C VAL A 75 14.82 -0.90 -1.39
N GLN A 76 15.40 -0.31 -2.42
CA GLN A 76 16.79 0.14 -2.46
C GLN A 76 16.83 1.62 -2.77
N THR A 77 17.69 2.33 -2.05
CA THR A 77 17.87 3.79 -2.16
C THR A 77 19.30 4.13 -2.55
N ASP A 78 19.53 5.37 -2.99
CA ASP A 78 20.84 5.93 -3.32
C ASP A 78 21.76 6.11 -2.09
N GLY A 79 21.19 6.14 -0.88
CA GLY A 79 21.88 6.33 0.38
C GLY A 79 21.77 7.74 0.96
N GLU A 80 21.15 8.69 0.23
CA GLU A 80 20.80 10.00 0.79
C GLU A 80 19.64 9.89 1.79
N ILE A 81 18.68 9.01 1.47
CA ILE A 81 17.57 8.65 2.35
C ILE A 81 17.61 7.17 2.69
N THR A 82 17.07 6.79 3.86
CA THR A 82 16.95 5.37 4.20
C THR A 82 15.77 4.73 3.45
N PRO A 83 15.79 3.42 3.15
CA PRO A 83 14.65 2.72 2.55
C PRO A 83 13.36 2.87 3.35
N LYS A 84 13.48 2.95 4.68
CA LYS A 84 12.37 3.20 5.59
C LYS A 84 11.77 4.59 5.41
N ASP A 85 12.62 5.61 5.33
CA ASP A 85 12.16 6.99 5.12
C ASP A 85 11.51 7.16 3.75
N ALA A 86 12.08 6.55 2.71
CA ALA A 86 11.48 6.49 1.38
C ALA A 86 10.08 5.86 1.41
N LEU A 87 9.92 4.74 2.13
CA LEU A 87 8.62 4.07 2.28
C LEU A 87 7.61 4.94 3.03
N VAL A 88 8.00 5.54 4.16
CA VAL A 88 7.12 6.41 4.95
C VAL A 88 6.73 7.67 4.16
N GLY A 89 7.68 8.27 3.44
CA GLY A 89 7.45 9.41 2.55
C GLY A 89 6.43 9.06 1.46
N CYS A 90 6.63 7.93 0.79
CA CYS A 90 5.69 7.40 -0.21
C CYS A 90 4.28 7.22 0.35
N CYS A 91 4.14 6.60 1.54
CA CYS A 91 2.84 6.44 2.20
C CYS A 91 2.13 7.76 2.47
N LYS A 92 2.86 8.79 2.94
CA LYS A 92 2.29 10.12 3.19
C LYS A 92 1.79 10.77 1.90
N THR A 93 2.59 10.71 0.84
CA THR A 93 2.20 11.23 -0.48
C THR A 93 0.96 10.51 -1.01
N LEU A 94 0.93 9.18 -0.91
CA LEU A 94 -0.22 8.37 -1.32
C LEU A 94 -1.51 8.74 -0.58
N VAL A 95 -1.45 8.91 0.74
CA VAL A 95 -2.62 9.31 1.53
C VAL A 95 -3.13 10.69 1.08
N ASN A 96 -2.22 11.64 0.83
CA ASN A 96 -2.58 12.96 0.33
C ASN A 96 -3.23 12.90 -1.07
N ASP A 97 -2.66 12.11 -1.99
CA ASP A 97 -3.21 11.93 -3.34
C ASP A 97 -4.64 11.37 -3.30
N LEU A 98 -4.89 10.36 -2.45
CA LEU A 98 -6.20 9.77 -2.27
C LEU A 98 -7.20 10.74 -1.60
N GLN A 99 -6.74 11.57 -0.67
CA GLN A 99 -7.57 12.62 -0.06
C GLN A 99 -8.01 13.66 -1.10
N ILE A 100 -7.09 14.08 -1.98
CA ILE A 100 -7.41 15.00 -3.08
C ILE A 100 -8.43 14.34 -4.02
N MET A 101 -8.18 13.09 -4.45
CA MET A 101 -9.10 12.35 -5.30
C MET A 101 -10.51 12.26 -4.67
N SER A 102 -10.59 11.89 -3.39
CA SER A 102 -11.87 11.77 -2.68
C SER A 102 -12.61 13.11 -2.64
N ARG A 103 -11.93 14.21 -2.35
CA ARG A 103 -12.54 15.54 -2.29
C ARG A 103 -13.05 15.99 -3.66
N GLU A 104 -12.23 15.87 -4.71
CA GLU A 104 -12.64 16.28 -6.06
C GLU A 104 -13.78 15.39 -6.59
N PHE A 105 -13.74 14.09 -6.29
CA PHE A 105 -14.82 13.18 -6.63
C PHE A 105 -16.15 13.55 -5.95
N THR A 106 -16.14 13.80 -4.63
CA THR A 106 -17.35 14.21 -3.90
C THR A 106 -17.88 15.54 -4.41
N LYS A 107 -17.01 16.50 -4.68
CA LYS A 107 -17.39 17.80 -5.25
C LYS A 107 -18.11 17.65 -6.59
N GLU A 108 -17.53 16.90 -7.53
CA GLU A 108 -18.14 16.65 -8.84
C GLU A 108 -19.44 15.85 -8.74
N TYR A 109 -19.51 14.89 -7.82
CA TYR A 109 -20.72 14.11 -7.57
C TYR A 109 -21.88 15.00 -7.11
N GLU A 110 -21.66 15.87 -6.12
CA GLU A 110 -22.69 16.79 -5.62
C GLU A 110 -23.14 17.81 -6.70
N LEU A 111 -22.20 18.35 -7.47
CA LEU A 111 -22.51 19.26 -8.58
C LEU A 111 -23.41 18.58 -9.63
N ARG A 112 -23.09 17.35 -10.02
CA ARG A 112 -23.91 16.59 -10.99
C ARG A 112 -25.27 16.21 -10.44
N LYS A 113 -25.36 15.85 -9.16
CA LYS A 113 -26.64 15.55 -8.50
C LYS A 113 -27.59 16.75 -8.52
N MET A 114 -27.09 17.97 -8.29
CA MET A 114 -27.88 19.19 -8.39
C MET A 114 -28.40 19.45 -9.81
N ILE A 115 -27.61 19.16 -10.83
CA ILE A 115 -27.96 19.37 -12.24
C ILE A 115 -28.97 18.32 -12.74
N SER A 116 -28.81 17.05 -12.34
CA SER A 116 -29.69 15.96 -12.78
C SER A 116 -31.09 16.00 -12.18
N GLY A 117 -31.40 16.94 -11.28
CA GLY A 117 -32.74 17.12 -10.72
C GLY A 117 -33.22 15.94 -9.87
N ASP A 118 -32.32 15.04 -9.46
CA ASP A 118 -32.64 13.91 -8.58
C ASP A 118 -32.72 14.44 -7.14
N THR A 119 -33.74 15.27 -6.90
CA THR A 119 -34.27 15.48 -5.55
C THR A 119 -34.71 14.09 -5.12
N GLY A 120 -34.03 13.50 -4.13
CA GLY A 120 -34.30 12.16 -3.59
C GLY A 120 -35.70 12.01 -2.98
N ILE A 121 -36.72 12.16 -3.82
CA ILE A 121 -38.08 11.71 -3.57
C ILE A 121 -38.07 10.26 -4.04
N ALA A 122 -37.85 9.39 -3.06
CA ALA A 122 -37.96 7.96 -3.15
C ALA A 122 -39.18 7.54 -3.99
N ARG A 123 -38.95 6.59 -4.90
CA ARG A 123 -39.97 5.63 -5.30
C ARG A 123 -39.85 4.40 -4.42
#